data_AF-A0A9D8UI09-F1
#
_entry.id   AF-A0A9D8UI09-F1
#
_cell.length_a   1.000
_cell.length_b   1.000
_cell.length_c   1.000
_cell.angle_alpha   90.00
_cell.angle_beta   90.00
_cell.angle_gamma   90.00
#
_symmetry.space_group_name_H-M   'P 1'
#
loop_
_entity.id
_entity.type
_entity.pdbx_description
1 polymer ?
#
loop_
_entity_poly.entity_id
_entity_poly.type
_entity_poly.pdbx_seq_one_letter_code
_entity_poly.pdbx_strand_id
1 'polypeptide(L)'
;MNNYPVKVFAKNPAKQILKQSQRFNLEQRDCFVEEIEPAGVKTRLIAKTVTFILLLLVSFSSVFAQNFDFLPDRPTGMVNDYADMLTTSEEQQLERKLINYRDTTTNVIAIATLESLEGNSVEEVGTELFNNWRMWEGDRYNGVLILISESDRAIRIEVGYGLEGAIPDVMANRIINEIITPSFRNQDVFGGLDRATSAMIQLASGEFEGTPEGLSRSNGDGGIPIDVIIIIVVIIIFIISKGGRGGRGNRRRTFGPEDVVEALFWSQVFGGGRSRGSGSSWGSGGFGSGGGGGFGGFSGGGGFGSGGGGASGGW
;
A
#
# COMPACT_ATOMS: atom_id res chain seq x y z
N MET A 1 -101.75 -24.84 30.00
CA MET A 1 -102.65 -23.87 30.66
C MET A 1 -102.05 -23.49 32.01
N ASN A 2 -102.15 -22.20 32.33
CA ASN A 2 -102.08 -21.55 33.66
C ASN A 2 -100.73 -21.06 34.23
N ASN A 3 -100.36 -19.87 33.75
CA ASN A 3 -100.30 -18.57 34.45
C ASN A 3 -100.07 -18.47 35.98
N TYR A 4 -99.15 -17.55 36.28
CA TYR A 4 -98.79 -16.79 37.50
C TYR A 4 -99.94 -16.32 38.42
N PRO A 5 -99.68 -15.92 39.69
CA PRO A 5 -99.32 -14.51 39.97
C PRO A 5 -98.41 -14.19 41.20
N VAL A 6 -97.54 -13.18 40.99
CA VAL A 6 -97.34 -11.92 41.76
C VAL A 6 -97.38 -11.93 43.30
N LYS A 7 -96.33 -11.38 43.95
CA LYS A 7 -96.42 -10.23 44.89
C LYS A 7 -95.08 -9.61 45.33
N VAL A 8 -94.90 -8.36 44.89
CA VAL A 8 -94.43 -7.12 45.57
C VAL A 8 -93.48 -7.25 46.78
N PHE A 9 -92.29 -6.63 46.68
CA PHE A 9 -91.58 -6.09 47.86
C PHE A 9 -90.94 -4.73 47.58
N ALA A 10 -91.11 -3.85 48.57
CA ALA A 10 -90.80 -2.43 48.60
C ALA A 10 -89.33 -2.07 48.30
N LYS A 11 -89.08 -0.93 47.63
CA LYS A 11 -87.71 -0.44 47.44
C LYS A 11 -87.20 0.31 48.68
N ASN A 12 -86.38 -0.48 49.35
CA ASN A 12 -85.42 -0.32 50.44
C ASN A 12 -84.54 0.97 50.43
N PRO A 13 -84.37 1.66 51.59
CA PRO A 13 -83.54 2.86 51.76
C PRO A 13 -82.04 2.67 51.45
N ALA A 14 -81.56 1.43 51.29
CA ALA A 14 -80.16 1.13 50.94
C ALA A 14 -79.68 1.72 49.60
N LYS A 15 -80.57 2.02 48.65
CA LYS A 15 -80.17 2.59 47.35
C LYS A 15 -79.73 4.06 47.41
N GLN A 16 -80.11 4.81 48.46
CA GLN A 16 -79.69 6.20 48.59
C GLN A 16 -78.26 6.35 49.11
N ILE A 17 -77.85 5.46 50.01
CA ILE A 17 -76.51 5.49 50.62
C ILE A 17 -75.43 5.14 49.59
N LEU A 18 -75.74 4.23 48.66
CA LEU A 18 -74.81 3.79 47.62
C LEU A 18 -74.52 4.85 46.54
N LYS A 19 -75.38 5.86 46.40
CA LYS A 19 -75.19 6.95 45.42
C LYS A 19 -74.24 8.03 45.94
N GLN A 20 -74.12 8.18 47.26
CA GLN A 20 -73.19 9.13 47.89
C GLN A 20 -71.74 8.63 47.88
N SER A 21 -71.51 7.31 48.05
CA SER A 21 -70.16 6.75 48.03
C SER A 21 -69.49 6.79 46.65
N GLN A 22 -70.26 6.78 45.57
CA GLN A 22 -69.71 6.84 44.21
C GLN A 22 -69.22 8.23 43.78
N ARG A 23 -69.75 9.32 44.36
CA ARG A 23 -69.28 10.68 44.02
C ARG A 23 -67.92 11.02 44.63
N PHE A 24 -67.65 10.54 45.84
CA PHE A 24 -66.39 10.80 46.54
C PHE A 24 -65.17 10.14 45.83
N ASN A 25 -65.41 9.08 45.06
CA ASN A 25 -64.36 8.31 44.40
C ASN A 25 -63.98 8.86 43.01
N LEU A 26 -64.73 9.83 42.48
CA LEU A 26 -64.46 10.42 41.16
C LEU A 26 -63.55 11.65 41.24
N GLU A 27 -63.64 12.47 42.29
CA GLU A 27 -62.78 13.66 42.44
C GLU A 27 -61.32 13.33 42.76
N GLN A 28 -61.02 12.16 43.32
CA GLN A 28 -59.63 11.77 43.62
C GLN A 28 -58.86 11.23 42.40
N ARG A 29 -59.52 10.95 41.27
CA ARG A 29 -58.86 10.34 40.11
C ARG A 29 -58.28 11.35 39.13
N ASP A 30 -58.71 12.60 39.16
CA ASP A 30 -58.34 13.60 38.15
C ASP A 30 -57.07 14.40 38.50
N CYS A 31 -56.52 14.26 39.72
CA CYS A 31 -55.33 15.01 40.15
C CYS A 31 -54.00 14.27 39.88
N PHE A 32 -54.02 13.01 39.41
CA PHE A 32 -52.83 12.16 39.33
C PHE A 32 -52.66 11.51 37.94
N VAL A 33 -52.55 12.33 36.90
CA VAL A 33 -51.99 11.86 35.62
C VAL A 33 -51.06 12.94 35.09
N GLU A 34 -49.89 13.01 35.68
CA GLU A 34 -48.74 13.67 35.07
C GLU A 34 -48.14 12.71 34.02
N GLU A 35 -47.90 13.24 32.84
CA GLU A 35 -47.61 12.53 31.59
C GLU A 35 -46.23 11.83 31.65
N ILE A 36 -46.23 10.51 31.85
CA ILE A 36 -45.02 9.68 31.79
C ILE A 36 -44.74 9.32 30.33
N GLU A 37 -43.84 10.07 29.68
CA GLU A 37 -43.23 9.69 28.41
C GLU A 37 -42.60 8.27 28.51
N PRO A 38 -42.88 7.34 27.58
CA PRO A 38 -42.46 5.94 27.72
C PRO A 38 -40.93 5.81 27.53
N ALA A 39 -40.24 5.46 28.61
CA ALA A 39 -38.81 5.17 28.68
C ALA A 39 -38.27 4.07 27.71
N GLY A 40 -39.15 3.46 26.90
CA GLY A 40 -38.83 2.37 25.98
C GLY A 40 -38.23 2.77 24.62
N VAL A 41 -38.34 4.05 24.20
CA VAL A 41 -37.84 4.47 22.87
C VAL A 41 -36.32 4.74 22.91
N LYS A 42 -35.84 5.41 23.96
CA LYS A 42 -34.41 5.75 24.11
C LYS A 42 -33.53 4.50 24.27
N THR A 43 -34.01 3.50 25.01
CA THR A 43 -33.31 2.22 25.23
C THR A 43 -33.15 1.40 23.94
N ARG A 44 -34.16 1.38 23.06
CA ARG A 44 -34.05 0.72 21.74
C ARG A 44 -33.12 1.45 20.77
N LEU A 45 -33.02 2.77 20.86
CA LEU A 45 -32.07 3.55 20.06
C LEU A 45 -30.63 3.26 20.48
N ILE A 46 -30.36 3.31 21.79
CA ILE A 46 -29.04 3.02 22.38
C ILE A 46 -28.59 1.59 22.04
N ALA A 47 -29.49 0.60 22.13
CA ALA A 47 -29.18 -0.77 21.76
C ALA A 47 -28.75 -0.90 20.29
N LYS A 48 -29.44 -0.20 19.36
CA LYS A 48 -29.09 -0.22 17.94
C LYS A 48 -27.75 0.46 17.65
N THR A 49 -27.44 1.59 18.30
CA THR A 49 -26.13 2.25 18.15
C THR A 49 -25.00 1.40 18.74
N VAL A 50 -25.22 0.75 19.88
CA VAL A 50 -24.25 -0.18 20.47
C VAL A 50 -24.01 -1.36 19.54
N THR A 51 -25.06 -1.99 18.99
CA THR A 51 -24.92 -3.09 18.03
C THR A 51 -24.22 -2.65 16.74
N PHE A 52 -24.50 -1.43 16.24
CA PHE A 52 -23.83 -0.89 15.06
C PHE A 52 -22.34 -0.62 15.31
N ILE A 53 -21.99 -0.04 16.46
CA ILE A 53 -20.58 0.17 16.87
C ILE A 53 -19.86 -1.18 17.03
N LEU A 54 -20.54 -2.19 17.58
CA LEU A 54 -19.97 -3.54 17.74
C LEU A 54 -19.73 -4.22 16.38
N LEU A 55 -20.65 -4.07 15.42
CA LEU A 55 -20.49 -4.54 14.04
C LEU A 55 -19.36 -3.83 13.31
N LEU A 56 -19.18 -2.53 13.55
CA LEU A 56 -18.10 -1.72 12.97
C LEU A 56 -16.73 -2.11 13.56
N LEU A 57 -16.68 -2.45 14.84
CA LEU A 57 -15.49 -2.97 15.53
C LEU A 57 -15.08 -4.37 15.04
N VAL A 58 -16.05 -5.26 14.77
CA VAL A 58 -15.79 -6.60 14.21
C VAL A 58 -15.39 -6.54 12.73
N SER A 59 -15.88 -5.54 11.99
CA SER A 59 -15.51 -5.35 10.58
C SER A 59 -14.06 -4.85 10.40
N PHE A 60 -13.45 -4.32 11.46
CA PHE A 60 -12.05 -3.87 11.48
C PHE A 60 -11.06 -5.01 11.80
N SER A 61 -11.53 -6.23 12.05
CA SER A 61 -10.69 -7.37 12.46
C SER A 61 -10.02 -8.11 11.30
N SER A 62 -10.11 -7.62 10.07
CA SER A 62 -9.32 -8.15 8.95
C SER A 62 -7.89 -7.60 9.03
N VAL A 63 -7.18 -7.95 10.10
CA VAL A 63 -5.73 -7.86 10.12
C VAL A 63 -5.25 -9.03 9.28
N PHE A 64 -4.80 -8.75 8.06
CA PHE A 64 -3.97 -9.69 7.32
C PHE A 64 -2.69 -9.86 8.14
N ALA A 65 -2.64 -10.90 8.98
CA ALA A 65 -1.38 -11.34 9.53
C ALA A 65 -0.57 -11.88 8.34
N GLN A 66 0.53 -11.22 8.01
CA GLN A 66 1.50 -11.76 7.07
C GLN A 66 2.07 -13.02 7.69
N ASN A 67 1.78 -14.15 7.06
CA ASN A 67 2.28 -15.44 7.50
C ASN A 67 3.57 -15.74 6.73
N PHE A 68 4.67 -15.88 7.46
CA PHE A 68 5.99 -16.24 6.93
C PHE A 68 6.44 -17.65 7.38
N ASP A 69 5.53 -18.51 7.85
CA ASP A 69 5.81 -19.89 8.27
C ASP A 69 6.37 -20.77 7.14
N PHE A 70 6.20 -20.34 5.88
CA PHE A 70 6.77 -21.01 4.71
C PHE A 70 8.26 -20.69 4.49
N LEU A 71 8.79 -19.68 5.17
CA LEU A 71 10.19 -19.31 5.03
C LEU A 71 11.11 -20.27 5.79
N PRO A 72 12.25 -20.63 5.21
CA PRO A 72 13.27 -21.43 5.89
C PRO A 72 13.87 -20.68 7.09
N ASP A 73 13.97 -21.37 8.24
CA ASP A 73 14.49 -20.80 9.49
C ASP A 73 15.93 -20.28 9.38
N ARG A 74 16.78 -20.98 8.62
CA ARG A 74 18.22 -20.67 8.51
C ARG A 74 18.75 -21.00 7.12
N PRO A 75 19.76 -20.26 6.64
CA PRO A 75 20.47 -20.64 5.44
C PRO A 75 21.35 -21.86 5.70
N THR A 76 21.45 -22.74 4.71
CA THR A 76 22.37 -23.89 4.70
C THR A 76 23.75 -23.51 4.17
N GLY A 77 23.82 -22.46 3.35
CA GLY A 77 25.02 -21.90 2.75
C GLY A 77 24.76 -20.52 2.16
N MET A 78 25.60 -20.09 1.23
CA MET A 78 25.38 -18.86 0.45
C MET A 78 24.36 -19.08 -0.68
N VAL A 79 24.15 -20.30 -1.14
CA VAL A 79 23.17 -20.68 -2.17
C VAL A 79 22.15 -21.60 -1.53
N ASN A 80 20.90 -21.18 -1.55
CA ASN A 80 19.78 -21.90 -0.95
C ASN A 80 18.68 -22.04 -1.99
N ASP A 81 18.72 -23.13 -2.75
CA ASP A 81 17.80 -23.38 -3.86
C ASP A 81 16.61 -24.23 -3.38
N TYR A 82 15.51 -23.59 -2.98
CA TYR A 82 14.30 -24.32 -2.55
C TYR A 82 13.30 -24.56 -3.69
N ALA A 83 13.57 -23.99 -4.88
CA ALA A 83 12.75 -24.16 -6.08
C ALA A 83 13.40 -25.07 -7.14
N ASP A 84 14.49 -25.76 -6.81
CA ASP A 84 15.25 -26.64 -7.73
C ASP A 84 15.58 -25.96 -9.09
N MET A 85 15.92 -24.67 -9.06
CA MET A 85 16.23 -23.88 -10.27
C MET A 85 17.65 -24.11 -10.80
N LEU A 86 18.53 -24.74 -10.03
CA LEU A 86 19.93 -24.98 -10.33
C LEU A 86 20.26 -26.47 -10.25
N THR A 87 21.23 -26.90 -11.05
CA THR A 87 21.83 -28.23 -10.87
C THR A 87 22.81 -28.21 -9.69
N THR A 88 23.05 -29.37 -9.08
CA THR A 88 24.01 -29.51 -7.98
C THR A 88 25.42 -28.99 -8.33
N SER A 89 25.84 -29.09 -9.60
CA SER A 89 27.14 -28.56 -10.03
C SER A 89 27.15 -27.03 -10.09
N GLU A 90 26.03 -26.41 -10.45
CA GLU A 90 25.86 -24.96 -10.53
C GLU A 90 25.77 -24.34 -9.13
N GLU A 91 24.99 -24.95 -8.23
CA GLU A 91 24.94 -24.59 -6.82
C GLU A 91 26.34 -24.57 -6.21
N GLN A 92 27.11 -25.65 -6.37
CA GLN A 92 28.45 -25.75 -5.81
C GLN A 92 29.43 -24.73 -6.40
N GLN A 93 29.25 -24.32 -7.65
CA GLN A 93 30.08 -23.29 -8.27
C GLN A 93 29.80 -21.91 -7.67
N LEU A 94 28.52 -21.54 -7.57
CA LEU A 94 28.09 -20.29 -6.92
C LEU A 94 28.48 -20.30 -5.44
N GLU A 95 28.26 -21.39 -4.73
CA GLU A 95 28.59 -21.54 -3.31
C GLU A 95 30.08 -21.27 -3.05
N ARG A 96 30.98 -21.95 -3.81
CA ARG A 96 32.42 -21.73 -3.66
C ARG A 96 32.83 -20.29 -3.95
N LYS A 97 32.24 -19.67 -4.98
CA LYS A 97 32.51 -18.28 -5.33
C LYS A 97 32.12 -17.33 -4.20
N LEU A 98 30.92 -17.50 -3.65
CA LEU A 98 30.37 -16.63 -2.61
C LEU A 98 31.07 -16.84 -1.26
N ILE A 99 31.42 -18.08 -0.90
CA ILE A 99 32.27 -18.37 0.27
C ILE A 99 33.63 -17.71 0.13
N ASN A 100 34.31 -17.88 -1.00
CA ASN A 100 35.63 -17.26 -1.22
C ASN A 100 35.57 -15.73 -1.11
N TYR A 101 34.49 -15.12 -1.62
CA TYR A 101 34.30 -13.67 -1.52
C TYR A 101 34.07 -13.21 -0.06
N ARG A 102 33.22 -13.93 0.67
CA ARG A 102 32.99 -13.67 2.10
C ARG A 102 34.27 -13.82 2.91
N ASP A 103 35.03 -14.88 2.69
CA ASP A 103 36.24 -15.18 3.46
C ASP A 103 37.38 -14.18 3.16
N THR A 104 37.35 -13.50 2.00
CA THR A 104 38.37 -12.50 1.61
C THR A 104 37.99 -11.06 1.94
N THR A 105 36.70 -10.72 2.04
CA THR A 105 36.23 -9.34 2.22
C THR A 105 35.34 -9.12 3.44
N THR A 106 34.90 -10.19 4.10
CA THR A 106 33.83 -10.22 5.11
C THR A 106 32.43 -9.84 4.61
N ASN A 107 32.28 -9.43 3.35
CA ASN A 107 30.98 -9.09 2.76
C ASN A 107 30.21 -10.38 2.44
N VAL A 108 28.92 -10.40 2.77
CA VAL A 108 28.07 -11.57 2.60
C VAL A 108 27.21 -11.38 1.34
N ILE A 109 27.21 -12.33 0.42
CA ILE A 109 26.26 -12.35 -0.70
C ILE A 109 25.65 -13.74 -0.70
N ALA A 110 24.32 -13.81 -0.61
CA ALA A 110 23.60 -15.07 -0.73
C ALA A 110 22.50 -15.03 -1.79
N ILE A 111 22.12 -16.22 -2.25
CA ILE A 111 21.05 -16.49 -3.18
C ILE A 111 20.04 -17.38 -2.45
N ALA A 112 18.77 -17.01 -2.56
CA ALA A 112 17.63 -17.82 -2.14
C ALA A 112 16.63 -17.92 -3.29
N THR A 113 16.25 -19.14 -3.65
CA THR A 113 15.11 -19.37 -4.54
C THR A 113 13.97 -19.97 -3.71
N LEU A 114 12.74 -19.54 -3.96
CA LEU A 114 11.54 -20.07 -3.33
C LEU A 114 10.56 -20.49 -4.42
N GLU A 115 9.77 -21.53 -4.15
CA GLU A 115 8.73 -21.94 -5.09
C GLU A 115 7.65 -20.85 -5.24
N SER A 116 7.28 -20.18 -4.14
CA SER A 116 6.16 -19.24 -4.04
C SER A 116 6.36 -18.25 -2.88
N LEU A 117 5.78 -17.05 -2.99
CA LEU A 117 5.72 -16.02 -1.94
C LEU A 117 4.47 -16.13 -1.06
N GLU A 118 3.61 -17.12 -1.32
CA GLU A 118 2.36 -17.38 -0.57
C GLU A 118 1.42 -16.16 -0.47
N GLY A 119 1.41 -15.33 -1.53
CA GLY A 119 0.59 -14.12 -1.63
C GLY A 119 1.15 -12.88 -0.91
N ASN A 120 2.34 -12.97 -0.32
CA ASN A 120 3.08 -11.81 0.23
C ASN A 120 3.86 -11.08 -0.88
N SER A 121 4.23 -9.82 -0.64
CA SER A 121 5.10 -9.09 -1.58
C SER A 121 6.55 -9.58 -1.52
N VAL A 122 7.27 -9.48 -2.65
CA VAL A 122 8.67 -9.92 -2.72
C VAL A 122 9.58 -9.04 -1.84
N GLU A 123 9.20 -7.77 -1.64
CA GLU A 123 9.88 -6.83 -0.76
C GLU A 123 9.75 -7.23 0.72
N GLU A 124 8.54 -7.59 1.16
CA GLU A 124 8.29 -8.05 2.53
C GLU A 124 9.01 -9.37 2.81
N VAL A 125 8.90 -10.33 1.90
CA VAL A 125 9.59 -11.63 2.03
C VAL A 125 11.10 -11.45 2.02
N GLY A 126 11.64 -10.62 1.11
CA GLY A 126 13.07 -10.33 1.05
C GLY A 126 13.59 -9.69 2.33
N THR A 127 12.86 -8.72 2.88
CA THR A 127 13.21 -8.05 4.13
C THR A 127 13.16 -9.02 5.31
N GLU A 128 12.10 -9.84 5.43
CA GLU A 128 11.95 -10.80 6.51
C GLU A 128 13.05 -11.86 6.45
N LEU A 129 13.30 -12.43 5.27
CA LEU A 129 14.31 -13.45 5.08
C LEU A 129 15.72 -12.92 5.37
N PHE A 130 16.04 -11.71 4.89
CA PHE A 130 17.33 -11.06 5.14
C PHE A 130 17.60 -10.86 6.64
N ASN A 131 16.58 -10.42 7.38
CA ASN A 131 16.68 -10.21 8.82
C ASN A 131 16.74 -11.53 9.60
N ASN A 132 15.88 -12.50 9.26
CA ASN A 132 15.83 -13.80 9.93
C ASN A 132 17.16 -14.55 9.78
N TRP A 133 17.73 -14.54 8.57
CA TRP A 133 19.01 -15.18 8.28
C TRP A 133 20.21 -14.40 8.80
N ARG A 134 20.01 -13.17 9.29
CA ARG A 134 21.07 -12.27 9.73
C ARG A 134 22.15 -12.15 8.67
N MET A 135 21.75 -11.72 7.48
CA MET A 135 22.58 -11.57 6.29
C MET A 135 23.65 -10.48 6.43
N TRP A 136 24.55 -10.61 7.40
CA TRP A 136 25.67 -9.72 7.68
C TRP A 136 26.58 -10.35 8.74
N GLU A 137 27.79 -9.82 8.88
CA GLU A 137 28.72 -10.28 9.90
C GLU A 137 28.91 -9.26 11.03
N GLY A 138 28.64 -9.66 12.27
CA GLY A 138 28.73 -8.79 13.45
C GLY A 138 27.81 -7.57 13.36
N ASP A 139 28.37 -6.38 13.53
CA ASP A 139 27.64 -5.10 13.45
C ASP A 139 27.91 -4.35 12.12
N ARG A 140 28.43 -5.05 11.10
CA ARG A 140 28.81 -4.44 9.82
C ARG A 140 27.64 -4.23 8.86
N TYR A 141 26.54 -4.98 9.02
CA TYR A 141 25.38 -4.95 8.12
C TYR A 141 25.75 -5.04 6.64
N ASN A 142 26.78 -5.83 6.34
CA ASN A 142 27.50 -5.85 5.07
C ASN A 142 27.10 -7.04 4.20
N GLY A 143 25.80 -7.30 4.10
CA GLY A 143 25.30 -8.39 3.27
C GLY A 143 24.32 -7.99 2.19
N VAL A 144 24.16 -8.88 1.23
CA VAL A 144 23.22 -8.80 0.12
C VAL A 144 22.51 -10.14 -0.01
N LEU A 145 21.20 -10.11 -0.20
CA LEU A 145 20.38 -11.28 -0.51
C LEU A 145 19.74 -11.11 -1.89
N ILE A 146 19.98 -12.06 -2.79
CA ILE A 146 19.24 -12.20 -4.03
C ILE A 146 18.14 -13.22 -3.79
N LEU A 147 16.91 -12.76 -3.69
CA LEU A 147 15.71 -13.58 -3.56
C LEU A 147 15.03 -13.73 -4.93
N ILE A 148 14.66 -14.96 -5.27
CA ILE A 148 13.90 -15.31 -6.46
C ILE A 148 12.68 -16.13 -6.02
N SER A 149 11.49 -15.79 -6.53
CA SER A 149 10.33 -16.67 -6.48
C SER A 149 10.01 -17.19 -7.87
N GLU A 150 10.02 -18.51 -8.04
CA GLU A 150 9.79 -19.14 -9.35
C GLU A 150 8.34 -18.96 -9.82
N SER A 151 7.35 -19.31 -8.98
CA SER A 151 5.93 -19.25 -9.37
C SER A 151 5.46 -17.82 -9.59
N ASP A 152 5.92 -16.88 -8.77
CA ASP A 152 5.54 -15.46 -8.86
C ASP A 152 6.34 -14.70 -9.93
N ARG A 153 7.39 -15.32 -10.49
CA ARG A 153 8.37 -14.69 -11.38
C ARG A 153 8.90 -13.37 -10.83
N ALA A 154 9.16 -13.34 -9.52
CA ALA A 154 9.56 -12.15 -8.80
C ALA A 154 11.03 -12.27 -8.36
N ILE A 155 11.73 -11.15 -8.41
CA ILE A 155 13.14 -11.02 -8.03
C ILE A 155 13.26 -9.86 -7.06
N ARG A 156 14.02 -10.03 -5.98
CA ARG A 156 14.40 -8.97 -5.05
C ARG A 156 15.88 -9.09 -4.73
N ILE A 157 16.58 -7.96 -4.79
CA ILE A 157 17.90 -7.81 -4.18
C ILE A 157 17.70 -6.95 -2.95
N GLU A 158 17.98 -7.50 -1.78
CA GLU A 158 17.98 -6.79 -0.50
C GLU A 158 19.44 -6.46 -0.13
N VAL A 159 19.72 -5.19 0.17
CA VAL A 159 21.07 -4.70 0.48
C VAL A 159 21.11 -4.18 1.91
N GLY A 160 22.03 -4.68 2.72
CA GLY A 160 22.25 -4.20 4.07
C GLY A 160 22.95 -2.84 4.10
N TYR A 161 22.72 -2.08 5.17
CA TYR A 161 23.22 -0.71 5.35
C TYR A 161 24.73 -0.53 5.10
N GLY A 162 25.53 -1.55 5.42
CA GLY A 162 26.99 -1.51 5.24
C GLY A 162 27.44 -1.51 3.77
N LEU A 163 26.55 -1.92 2.85
CA LEU A 163 26.84 -2.01 1.42
C LEU A 163 26.02 -1.05 0.56
N GLU A 164 25.04 -0.31 1.11
CA GLU A 164 24.22 0.66 0.35
C GLU A 164 25.05 1.71 -0.41
N GLY A 165 26.18 2.14 0.17
CA GLY A 165 27.07 3.10 -0.48
C GLY A 165 27.78 2.54 -1.73
N ALA A 166 28.04 1.23 -1.75
CA ALA A 166 28.71 0.56 -2.86
C ALA A 166 27.72 -0.05 -3.86
N ILE A 167 26.60 -0.57 -3.36
CA ILE A 167 25.51 -1.19 -4.12
C ILE A 167 24.22 -0.42 -3.80
N PRO A 168 24.04 0.79 -4.37
CA PRO A 168 22.80 1.54 -4.18
C PRO A 168 21.65 0.89 -4.95
N ASP A 169 20.41 1.21 -4.59
CA ASP A 169 19.19 0.69 -5.20
C ASP A 169 19.18 0.78 -6.73
N VAL A 170 19.72 1.87 -7.28
CA VAL A 170 19.81 2.08 -8.74
C VAL A 170 20.68 1.01 -9.40
N MET A 171 21.77 0.61 -8.74
CA MET A 171 22.66 -0.43 -9.26
C MET A 171 22.08 -1.82 -9.06
N ALA A 172 21.43 -2.09 -7.92
CA ALA A 172 20.68 -3.33 -7.71
C ALA A 172 19.59 -3.49 -8.78
N ASN A 173 18.83 -2.42 -9.05
CA ASN A 173 17.77 -2.40 -10.06
C ASN A 173 18.34 -2.66 -11.47
N ARG A 174 19.49 -2.05 -11.78
CA ARG A 174 20.20 -2.30 -13.03
C ARG A 174 20.60 -3.76 -13.18
N ILE A 175 21.15 -4.38 -12.13
CA ILE A 175 21.53 -5.80 -12.14
C ILE A 175 20.31 -6.68 -12.43
N ILE A 176 19.17 -6.42 -11.80
CA ILE A 176 17.94 -7.18 -12.08
C ILE A 176 17.55 -7.03 -13.55
N ASN A 177 17.40 -5.80 -14.02
CA ASN A 177 16.81 -5.53 -15.33
C ASN A 177 17.74 -5.83 -16.52
N GLU A 178 19.05 -5.66 -16.35
CA GLU A 178 20.04 -5.82 -17.42
C GLU A 178 20.75 -7.19 -17.39
N ILE A 179 20.77 -7.88 -16.24
CA ILE A 179 21.46 -9.18 -16.09
C ILE A 179 20.47 -10.30 -15.78
N ILE A 180 19.76 -10.23 -14.66
CA ILE A 180 18.97 -11.38 -14.16
C ILE A 180 17.76 -11.63 -15.05
N THR A 181 16.87 -10.65 -15.20
CA THR A 181 15.65 -10.75 -16.00
C THR A 181 15.90 -11.24 -17.43
N PRO A 182 16.82 -10.67 -18.23
CA PRO A 182 17.04 -11.16 -19.59
C PRO A 182 17.63 -12.58 -19.62
N SER A 183 18.46 -12.96 -18.65
CA SER A 183 19.03 -14.31 -18.60
C SER A 183 17.94 -15.34 -18.28
N PHE A 184 17.06 -15.03 -17.32
CA PHE A 184 15.96 -15.92 -16.95
C PHE A 184 14.94 -16.06 -18.09
N ARG A 185 14.66 -15.00 -18.83
CA ARG A 185 13.85 -15.06 -20.07
C ARG A 185 14.45 -15.96 -21.13
N ASN A 186 15.78 -16.08 -21.16
CA ASN A 186 16.50 -16.97 -22.07
C ASN A 186 16.76 -18.36 -21.46
N GLN A 187 16.13 -18.68 -20.32
CA GLN A 187 16.31 -19.94 -19.58
C GLN A 187 17.75 -20.20 -19.11
N ASP A 188 18.56 -19.13 -18.99
CA ASP A 188 19.92 -19.15 -18.45
C ASP A 188 19.91 -18.66 -16.99
N VAL A 189 19.41 -19.49 -16.07
CA VAL A 189 19.30 -19.15 -14.65
C VAL A 189 20.69 -19.00 -14.02
N PHE A 190 21.52 -20.04 -14.14
CA PHE A 190 22.87 -20.05 -13.58
C PHE A 190 23.72 -18.91 -14.13
N GLY A 191 23.76 -18.70 -15.45
CA GLY A 191 24.56 -17.63 -16.05
C GLY A 191 24.06 -16.24 -15.66
N GLY A 192 22.75 -16.07 -15.42
CA GLY A 192 22.18 -14.85 -14.86
C GLY A 192 22.68 -14.57 -13.44
N LEU A 193 22.62 -15.57 -12.56
CA LEU A 193 23.03 -15.46 -11.15
C LEU A 193 24.55 -15.31 -11.00
N ASP A 194 25.34 -16.03 -11.80
CA ASP A 194 26.80 -15.91 -11.78
C ASP A 194 27.24 -14.50 -12.20
N ARG A 195 26.68 -13.96 -13.29
CA ARG A 195 26.98 -12.59 -13.72
C ARG A 195 26.49 -11.54 -12.73
N ALA A 196 25.30 -11.72 -12.15
CA ALA A 196 24.77 -10.81 -11.15
C ALA A 196 25.66 -10.75 -9.90
N THR A 197 26.05 -11.91 -9.36
CA THR A 197 26.95 -11.98 -8.21
C THR A 197 28.35 -11.44 -8.51
N SER A 198 28.88 -11.66 -9.72
CA SER A 198 30.14 -11.03 -10.15
C SER A 198 30.04 -9.49 -10.17
N ALA A 199 28.94 -8.95 -10.70
CA ALA A 199 28.73 -7.50 -10.73
C ALA A 199 28.62 -6.90 -9.32
N MET A 200 27.96 -7.59 -8.38
CA MET A 200 27.88 -7.16 -6.98
C MET A 200 29.24 -7.18 -6.29
N ILE A 201 30.06 -8.21 -6.54
CA ILE A 201 31.43 -8.31 -6.02
C ILE A 201 32.26 -7.13 -6.51
N GLN A 202 32.19 -6.80 -7.81
CA GLN A 202 32.89 -5.65 -8.38
C GLN A 202 32.42 -4.33 -7.76
N LEU A 203 31.11 -4.13 -7.60
CA LEU A 203 30.55 -2.94 -6.96
C LEU A 203 31.05 -2.78 -5.52
N ALA A 204 30.97 -3.84 -4.72
CA ALA A 204 31.40 -3.83 -3.33
C ALA A 204 32.91 -3.67 -3.15
N SER A 205 33.73 -4.10 -4.13
CA SER A 205 35.18 -3.86 -4.16
C SER A 205 35.56 -2.43 -4.59
N GLY A 206 34.62 -1.66 -5.12
CA GLY A 206 34.87 -0.33 -5.69
C GLY A 206 35.51 -0.35 -7.08
N GLU A 207 35.66 -1.54 -7.69
CA GLU A 207 36.23 -1.75 -9.02
C GLU A 207 35.20 -1.57 -10.16
N PHE A 208 33.94 -1.29 -9.83
CA PHE A 208 32.88 -1.15 -10.83
C PHE A 208 32.96 0.19 -11.57
N GLU A 209 33.73 0.21 -12.65
CA GLU A 209 33.66 1.24 -13.68
C GLU A 209 32.59 0.83 -14.71
N GLY A 210 31.35 1.30 -14.53
CA GLY A 210 30.30 1.39 -15.58
C GLY A 210 30.16 0.25 -16.60
N THR A 211 29.03 -0.46 -16.51
CA THR A 211 28.51 -1.55 -17.37
C THR A 211 29.27 -2.89 -17.26
N PRO A 212 28.58 -4.01 -16.93
CA PRO A 212 29.19 -5.33 -16.92
C PRO A 212 29.79 -5.65 -18.29
N GLU A 213 31.09 -5.89 -18.31
CA GLU A 213 31.83 -6.37 -19.46
C GLU A 213 31.32 -7.76 -19.87
N GLY A 214 30.28 -7.77 -20.70
CA GLY A 214 29.69 -8.96 -21.32
C GLY A 214 28.98 -8.68 -22.65
N LEU A 215 28.98 -7.42 -23.12
CA LEU A 215 28.29 -7.00 -24.33
C LEU A 215 29.26 -6.40 -25.35
N SER A 216 30.16 -7.22 -25.89
CA SER A 216 30.76 -6.88 -27.19
C SER A 216 29.81 -7.28 -28.31
N ARG A 217 28.99 -6.34 -28.78
CA ARG A 217 28.64 -6.20 -30.20
C ARG A 217 28.08 -4.81 -30.55
N SER A 218 28.95 -4.08 -31.27
CA SER A 218 28.67 -3.14 -32.36
C SER A 218 28.09 -1.75 -32.06
N ASN A 219 28.98 -0.76 -32.18
CA ASN A 219 28.76 0.59 -32.70
C ASN A 219 27.52 1.38 -32.23
N GLY A 220 27.77 2.38 -31.39
CA GLY A 220 26.83 3.47 -31.16
C GLY A 220 27.38 4.42 -30.11
N ASP A 221 28.01 5.49 -30.59
CA ASP A 221 28.48 6.66 -29.85
C ASP A 221 27.48 7.08 -28.74
N GLY A 222 27.87 6.89 -27.46
CA GLY A 222 27.00 7.02 -26.29
C GLY A 222 27.17 8.33 -25.53
N GLY A 223 27.65 9.39 -26.19
CA GLY A 223 27.54 10.75 -25.66
C GLY A 223 26.08 11.22 -25.72
N ILE A 224 25.66 12.07 -24.77
CA ILE A 224 24.38 12.78 -24.87
C ILE A 224 24.38 13.48 -26.24
N PRO A 225 23.44 13.16 -27.13
CA PRO A 225 23.51 13.66 -28.49
C PRO A 225 23.39 15.19 -28.45
N ILE A 226 24.22 15.85 -29.26
CA ILE A 226 24.46 17.30 -29.17
C ILE A 226 23.15 18.09 -29.33
N ASP A 227 22.15 17.54 -30.00
CA ASP A 227 20.79 18.07 -30.13
C ASP A 227 20.07 18.19 -28.79
N VAL A 228 20.21 17.24 -27.86
CA VAL A 228 19.61 17.29 -26.53
C VAL A 228 20.28 18.38 -25.66
N ILE A 229 21.60 18.52 -25.77
CA ILE A 229 22.34 19.61 -25.08
C ILE A 229 21.89 20.98 -25.62
N ILE A 230 21.72 21.11 -26.94
CA ILE A 230 21.24 22.35 -27.57
C ILE A 230 19.81 22.68 -27.10
N ILE A 231 18.91 21.70 -27.02
CA ILE A 231 17.53 21.90 -26.53
C ILE A 231 17.52 22.39 -25.08
N ILE A 232 18.34 21.79 -24.20
CA ILE A 232 18.43 22.19 -22.79
C ILE A 232 18.96 23.63 -22.66
N VAL A 233 19.98 23.99 -23.43
CA VAL A 233 20.55 25.35 -23.43
C VAL A 233 19.52 26.38 -23.93
N VAL A 234 18.76 26.06 -24.97
CA VAL A 234 17.69 26.95 -25.49
C VAL A 234 16.58 27.15 -24.47
N ILE A 235 16.18 26.11 -23.74
CA ILE A 235 15.17 26.19 -22.67
C ILE A 235 15.66 27.06 -21.51
N ILE A 236 16.92 26.92 -21.10
CA ILE A 236 17.52 27.72 -20.03
C ILE A 236 17.60 29.21 -20.44
N ILE A 237 18.02 29.50 -21.68
CA ILE A 237 18.04 30.87 -22.21
C ILE A 237 16.62 31.46 -22.28
N PHE A 238 15.62 30.66 -22.67
CA PHE A 238 14.22 31.10 -22.73
C PHE A 238 13.65 31.44 -21.35
N ILE A 239 13.96 30.64 -20.33
CA ILE A 239 13.54 30.89 -18.93
C ILE A 239 14.20 32.17 -18.39
N ILE A 240 15.50 32.37 -18.64
CA ILE A 240 16.21 33.59 -18.23
C ILE A 240 15.67 34.82 -18.98
N SER A 241 15.30 34.67 -20.26
CA SER A 241 14.75 35.77 -21.07
C SER A 241 13.35 36.25 -20.65
N LYS A 242 12.58 35.42 -19.93
CA LYS A 242 11.25 35.79 -19.41
C LYS A 242 11.23 36.24 -17.94
N GLY A 243 12.37 36.18 -17.23
CA GLY A 243 12.46 36.47 -15.80
C GLY A 243 12.79 37.91 -15.40
N GLY A 244 12.84 38.89 -16.32
CA GLY A 244 13.35 40.22 -16.01
C GLY A 244 12.68 41.38 -16.74
N ARG A 245 11.50 41.82 -16.28
CA ARG A 245 11.09 43.24 -16.36
C ARG A 245 9.83 43.51 -15.55
N GLY A 246 10.00 44.12 -14.37
CA GLY A 246 8.92 44.81 -13.68
C GLY A 246 8.51 46.07 -14.45
N GLY A 247 7.21 46.42 -14.39
CA GLY A 247 6.72 47.70 -14.90
C GLY A 247 5.23 47.74 -15.21
N ARG A 248 4.43 48.21 -14.23
CA ARG A 248 3.29 49.15 -14.37
C ARG A 248 2.57 49.20 -15.73
N GLY A 249 1.26 48.90 -15.76
CA GLY A 249 0.39 49.43 -16.81
C GLY A 249 -0.89 48.67 -17.08
N ASN A 250 -2.00 49.22 -16.59
CA ASN A 250 -3.36 48.92 -17.01
C ASN A 250 -3.51 49.03 -18.54
N ARG A 251 -3.84 47.94 -19.26
CA ARG A 251 -4.40 47.99 -20.63
C ARG A 251 -5.17 46.69 -20.94
N ARG A 252 -6.47 46.86 -21.18
CA ARG A 252 -7.35 45.88 -21.82
C ARG A 252 -6.72 45.41 -23.13
N ARG A 253 -6.59 44.10 -23.34
CA ARG A 253 -6.27 43.49 -24.64
C ARG A 253 -7.41 42.55 -25.02
N THR A 254 -7.96 42.84 -26.19
CA THR A 254 -8.93 42.04 -26.94
C THR A 254 -8.25 40.76 -27.42
N PHE A 255 -8.87 39.60 -27.19
CA PHE A 255 -8.38 38.29 -27.65
C PHE A 255 -8.44 38.19 -29.18
N GLY A 256 -7.35 37.71 -29.81
CA GLY A 256 -7.25 37.49 -31.25
C GLY A 256 -7.43 36.01 -31.64
N PRO A 257 -7.62 35.70 -32.94
CA PRO A 257 -7.88 34.33 -33.42
C PRO A 257 -6.70 33.36 -33.20
N GLU A 258 -5.48 33.89 -33.13
CA GLU A 258 -4.24 33.13 -32.91
C GLU A 258 -4.24 32.47 -31.50
N ASP A 259 -4.76 33.18 -30.50
CA ASP A 259 -4.76 32.77 -29.08
C ASP A 259 -5.69 31.56 -28.82
N VAL A 260 -6.69 31.38 -29.70
CA VAL A 260 -7.68 30.30 -29.61
C VAL A 260 -7.07 28.97 -30.06
N VAL A 261 -6.22 29.00 -31.08
CA VAL A 261 -5.55 27.81 -31.63
C VAL A 261 -4.51 27.29 -30.64
N GLU A 262 -3.76 28.19 -29.98
CA GLU A 262 -2.80 27.83 -28.94
C GLU A 262 -3.51 27.27 -27.69
N ALA A 263 -4.62 27.89 -27.26
CA ALA A 263 -5.43 27.38 -26.16
C ALA A 263 -6.03 25.99 -26.47
N LEU A 264 -6.44 25.74 -27.72
CA LEU A 264 -6.95 24.44 -28.17
C LEU A 264 -5.87 23.36 -28.20
N PHE A 265 -4.67 23.70 -28.68
CA PHE A 265 -3.53 22.78 -28.74
C PHE A 265 -3.10 22.31 -27.34
N TRP A 266 -2.97 23.24 -26.39
CA TRP A 266 -2.67 22.89 -25.00
C TRP A 266 -3.82 22.17 -24.29
N SER A 267 -5.08 22.42 -24.70
CA SER A 267 -6.25 21.71 -24.17
C SER A 267 -6.31 20.23 -24.58
N GLN A 268 -5.74 19.84 -25.73
CA GLN A 268 -5.69 18.46 -26.19
C GLN A 268 -4.49 17.66 -25.65
N VAL A 269 -3.35 18.32 -25.40
CA VAL A 269 -2.14 17.64 -24.93
C VAL A 269 -2.13 17.44 -23.40
N PHE A 270 -2.79 18.32 -22.64
CA PHE A 270 -2.79 18.25 -21.17
C PHE A 270 -4.20 18.11 -20.54
N GLY A 271 -5.25 18.05 -21.35
CA GLY A 271 -6.65 18.13 -20.88
C GLY A 271 -7.43 16.83 -20.92
N GLY A 272 -6.94 15.77 -20.26
CA GLY A 272 -7.70 14.56 -20.00
C GLY A 272 -8.71 14.71 -18.86
N GLY A 273 -9.81 15.42 -19.11
CA GLY A 273 -11.12 15.19 -18.47
C GLY A 273 -11.34 15.64 -17.01
N ARG A 274 -12.04 16.78 -16.85
CA ARG A 274 -13.46 16.80 -16.46
C ARG A 274 -14.03 18.22 -16.52
N SER A 275 -15.01 18.33 -17.40
CA SER A 275 -16.05 19.35 -17.52
C SER A 275 -16.45 20.02 -16.20
N ARG A 276 -16.59 21.36 -16.24
CA ARG A 276 -17.63 22.07 -15.48
C ARG A 276 -18.10 23.28 -16.27
N GLY A 277 -19.16 23.05 -17.05
CA GLY A 277 -20.08 24.08 -17.46
C GLY A 277 -20.76 24.73 -16.25
N SER A 278 -20.93 26.03 -16.36
CA SER A 278 -21.70 26.91 -15.49
C SER A 278 -23.21 26.69 -15.71
N GLY A 279 -24.00 26.63 -14.64
CA GLY A 279 -25.47 26.66 -14.72
C GLY A 279 -26.17 26.47 -13.37
N SER A 280 -26.91 27.49 -12.95
CA SER A 280 -27.58 27.76 -11.67
C SER A 280 -28.84 26.94 -11.32
N SER A 281 -29.09 26.84 -9.99
CA SER A 281 -30.39 26.86 -9.26
C SER A 281 -31.34 25.65 -9.25
N TRP A 282 -31.53 25.03 -8.06
CA TRP A 282 -32.79 24.83 -7.30
C TRP A 282 -32.76 23.57 -6.38
N GLY A 283 -33.23 23.75 -5.13
CA GLY A 283 -34.17 22.84 -4.46
C GLY A 283 -33.71 21.48 -3.89
N SER A 284 -33.81 21.39 -2.56
CA SER A 284 -34.24 20.22 -1.75
C SER A 284 -33.34 18.99 -1.56
N GLY A 285 -33.20 18.60 -0.29
CA GLY A 285 -33.32 17.20 0.14
C GLY A 285 -32.05 16.35 0.25
N GLY A 286 -31.68 16.00 1.49
CA GLY A 286 -31.44 14.61 1.88
C GLY A 286 -30.06 13.96 1.66
N PHE A 287 -29.58 13.35 2.75
CA PHE A 287 -28.73 12.14 2.84
C PHE A 287 -27.23 12.20 2.48
N GLY A 288 -26.40 12.04 3.53
CA GLY A 288 -25.68 10.78 3.79
C GLY A 288 -24.27 10.59 3.22
N SER A 289 -23.36 10.14 4.12
CA SER A 289 -22.06 9.49 3.85
C SER A 289 -20.96 10.39 3.27
N GLY A 290 -19.67 10.30 3.57
CA GLY A 290 -18.80 9.40 4.33
C GLY A 290 -17.38 9.95 4.07
N GLY A 291 -16.53 10.08 5.09
CA GLY A 291 -15.50 9.08 5.34
C GLY A 291 -14.20 9.38 4.56
N GLY A 292 -13.43 10.38 5.01
CA GLY A 292 -12.06 10.62 4.57
C GLY A 292 -11.09 9.93 5.51
N GLY A 293 -10.57 8.78 5.08
CA GLY A 293 -9.60 7.96 5.80
C GLY A 293 -8.27 8.68 5.98
N GLY A 294 -7.75 8.56 7.20
CA GLY A 294 -6.44 9.06 7.60
C GLY A 294 -5.30 8.23 7.01
N PHE A 295 -4.16 8.90 6.89
CA PHE A 295 -2.86 8.35 6.57
C PHE A 295 -2.52 7.22 7.55
N GLY A 296 -2.54 5.98 7.05
CA GLY A 296 -2.09 4.79 7.77
C GLY A 296 -0.58 4.81 7.92
N GLY A 297 -0.12 4.73 9.17
CA GLY A 297 1.28 4.71 9.55
C GLY A 297 1.97 3.41 9.12
N PHE A 298 3.24 3.56 8.76
CA PHE A 298 4.21 2.50 8.65
C PHE A 298 4.37 1.84 10.03
N SER A 299 3.89 0.61 10.21
CA SER A 299 4.32 -0.27 11.30
C SER A 299 5.32 -1.28 10.74
N GLY A 300 6.55 -0.82 10.50
CA GLY A 300 7.66 -1.71 10.19
C GLY A 300 8.21 -2.30 11.48
N GLY A 301 8.14 -3.62 11.62
CA GLY A 301 8.88 -4.36 12.63
C GLY A 301 10.36 -4.04 12.53
N GLY A 302 11.03 -3.92 13.68
CA GLY A 302 12.45 -3.57 13.77
C GLY A 302 13.33 -4.64 13.14
N GLY A 303 13.63 -4.49 11.85
CA GLY A 303 14.74 -5.14 11.17
C GLY A 303 15.99 -4.30 11.38
N PHE A 304 17.01 -4.86 12.05
CA PHE A 304 18.24 -4.13 12.36
C PHE A 304 19.28 -4.21 11.22
N GLY A 305 19.02 -4.98 10.16
CA GLY A 305 20.00 -5.30 9.12
C GLY A 305 19.90 -4.51 7.80
N SER A 306 18.68 -4.13 7.40
CA SER A 306 18.40 -3.38 6.17
C SER A 306 17.20 -2.45 6.41
N GLY A 307 17.24 -1.26 5.79
CA GLY A 307 16.14 -0.29 5.82
C GLY A 307 15.08 -0.48 4.75
N GLY A 308 15.05 -1.66 4.11
CA GLY A 308 14.34 -1.89 2.86
C GLY A 308 15.15 -1.48 1.62
N GLY A 309 16.47 -1.36 1.77
CA GLY A 309 17.39 -1.02 0.68
C GLY A 309 17.47 -2.14 -0.38
N GLY A 310 17.60 -1.75 -1.65
CA GLY A 310 17.75 -2.65 -2.79
C GLY A 310 16.72 -2.46 -3.90
N ALA A 311 16.53 -3.46 -4.76
CA ALA A 311 15.59 -3.37 -5.90
C ALA A 311 14.76 -4.64 -6.11
N SER A 312 13.55 -4.49 -6.64
CA SER A 312 12.69 -5.60 -7.07
C SER A 312 12.44 -5.56 -8.58
N GLY A 313 12.06 -6.71 -9.13
CA GLY A 313 11.72 -6.90 -10.54
C GLY A 313 11.11 -8.28 -10.80
N GLY A 314 11.03 -8.68 -12.07
CA GLY A 314 10.49 -9.98 -12.47
C GLY A 314 10.86 -10.34 -13.91
N TRP A 315 10.47 -11.54 -14.37
CA TRP A 315 10.82 -12.02 -15.72
C TRP A 315 9.66 -12.56 -16.53
#